data_AF-A0AAW2JEX3-F1
#
_entry.id   AF-A0AAW2JEX3-F1
#
_cell.length_a   1.000
_cell.length_b   1.000
_cell.length_c   1.000
_cell.angle_alpha   90.00
_cell.angle_beta   90.00
_cell.angle_gamma   90.00
#
_symmetry.space_group_name_H-M   'P 1'
#
loop_
_entity.id
_entity.type
_entity.pdbx_description
1 polymer ?
#
loop_
_entity_poly.entity_id
_entity_poly.type
_entity_poly.pdbx_seq_one_letter_code
_entity_poly.pdbx_strand_id
1 'polypeptide(L)'
;MQQVLHLLIDSSQNAFVPGRSIADNVLLAQELLSGYNVSKMPLRCTIKVDIQKAYDSVCWDFLLEGLRIFNFPQQFIGWIEQCISTVAYSVNFNG
;
A
#
# COMPACT_ATOMS: atom_id res chain seq x y z
N MET A 1 15.91 -0.78 -1.42
CA MET A 1 14.45 -0.60 -1.57
C MET A 1 14.02 0.85 -1.62
N GLN A 2 14.32 1.69 -0.62
CA GLN A 2 13.80 3.08 -0.60
C GLN A 2 14.11 3.89 -1.86
N GLN A 3 15.29 3.70 -2.44
CA GLN A 3 15.72 4.37 -3.67
C GLN A 3 14.88 4.02 -4.90
N VAL A 4 14.23 2.85 -4.95
CA VAL A 4 13.43 2.43 -6.13
C VAL A 4 11.94 2.71 -5.96
N LEU A 5 11.48 3.07 -4.75
CA LEU A 5 10.05 3.29 -4.47
C LEU A 5 9.45 4.32 -5.43
N HIS A 6 10.14 5.44 -5.68
CA HIS A 6 9.64 6.51 -6.56
C HIS A 6 9.36 6.08 -8.00
N LEU A 7 9.90 4.93 -8.45
CA LEU A 7 9.64 4.36 -9.77
C LEU A 7 8.43 3.42 -9.77
N LEU A 8 7.98 2.97 -8.60
CA LEU A 8 6.98 1.91 -8.42
C LEU A 8 5.65 2.43 -7.90
N ILE A 9 5.66 3.53 -7.16
CA ILE A 9 4.47 4.09 -6.50
C ILE A 9 4.18 5.51 -6.98
N ASP A 10 2.90 5.84 -7.07
CA ASP A 10 2.46 7.17 -7.45
C ASP A 10 2.85 8.23 -6.40
N SER A 11 2.91 9.49 -6.84
CA SER A 11 3.13 10.65 -5.97
C SER A 11 2.09 10.77 -4.84
N SER A 12 0.86 10.31 -5.05
CA SER A 12 -0.25 10.32 -4.09
C SER A 12 -0.18 9.21 -3.01
N GLN A 13 0.76 8.27 -3.11
CA GLN A 13 0.97 7.24 -2.09
C GLN A 13 1.84 7.79 -0.95
N ASN A 14 1.21 8.33 0.08
CA ASN A 14 1.93 8.99 1.19
C ASN A 14 2.18 8.10 2.40
N ALA A 15 1.35 7.07 2.61
CA ALA A 15 1.54 6.15 3.73
C ALA A 15 2.79 5.29 3.53
N PHE A 16 3.54 5.07 4.62
CA PHE A 16 4.72 4.20 4.67
C PHE A 16 5.88 4.61 3.74
N VAL A 17 5.91 5.86 3.27
CA VAL A 17 7.01 6.41 2.46
C VAL A 17 7.74 7.48 3.26
N PRO A 18 9.05 7.31 3.57
CA PRO A 18 9.80 8.32 4.29
C PRO A 18 9.79 9.67 3.57
N GLY A 19 9.54 10.74 4.30
CA GLY A 19 9.48 12.10 3.76
C GLY A 19 8.13 12.50 3.14
N ARG A 20 7.12 11.62 3.13
CA ARG A 20 5.75 11.97 2.75
C ARG A 20 4.85 12.05 3.99
N SER A 21 3.96 13.03 4.02
CA SER A 21 3.04 13.23 5.14
C SER A 21 1.65 12.69 4.80
N ILE A 22 1.03 12.00 5.75
CA ILE A 22 -0.38 11.61 5.62
C ILE A 22 -1.31 12.83 5.51
N ALA A 23 -0.87 13.99 6.03
CA ALA A 23 -1.63 15.23 5.95
C ALA A 23 -1.85 15.69 4.50
N ASP A 24 -0.92 15.44 3.58
CA ASP A 24 -1.08 15.88 2.19
C ASP A 24 -2.23 15.10 1.50
N ASN A 25 -2.46 13.84 1.87
CA ASN A 25 -3.61 13.07 1.38
C ASN A 25 -4.94 13.62 1.94
N VAL A 26 -4.94 14.15 3.16
CA VAL A 26 -6.12 14.81 3.74
C VAL A 26 -6.42 16.10 2.99
N LEU A 27 -5.40 16.91 2.70
CA LEU A 27 -5.54 18.14 1.91
C LEU A 27 -6.04 17.84 0.50
N LEU A 28 -5.43 16.86 -0.18
CA LEU A 28 -5.87 16.43 -1.51
C LEU A 28 -7.34 15.98 -1.51
N ALA A 29 -7.76 15.20 -0.50
CA ALA A 29 -9.16 14.79 -0.38
C ALA A 29 -10.10 15.98 -0.16
N GLN A 30 -9.71 16.98 0.65
CA GLN A 30 -10.50 18.20 0.84
C GLN A 30 -10.64 19.01 -0.44
N GLU A 31 -9.57 19.12 -1.24
CA GLU A 31 -9.59 19.80 -2.54
C GLU A 31 -10.49 19.07 -3.55
N LEU A 32 -10.36 17.74 -3.66
CA LEU A 32 -11.20 16.92 -4.55
C LEU A 32 -12.69 16.98 -4.17
N LEU A 33 -12.98 17.06 -2.87
CA LEU A 33 -14.33 17.19 -2.34
C LEU A 33 -14.81 18.65 -2.27
N SER A 34 -14.01 19.61 -2.71
CA SER A 34 -14.42 21.01 -2.70
C SER A 34 -15.60 21.24 -3.65
N GLY A 35 -16.62 21.93 -3.13
CA GLY A 35 -17.85 22.22 -3.88
C GLY A 35 -18.75 21.00 -4.13
N TYR A 36 -18.49 19.85 -3.50
CA TYR A 36 -19.31 18.63 -3.68
C TYR A 36 -20.79 18.85 -3.37
N ASN A 37 -21.08 19.73 -2.41
CA ASN A 37 -22.44 20.02 -1.94
C ASN A 37 -23.11 21.19 -2.71
N VAL A 38 -22.47 21.72 -3.76
CA VAL A 38 -23.01 22.85 -4.52
C VAL A 38 -23.94 22.33 -5.61
N SER A 39 -25.23 22.66 -5.50
CA SER A 39 -26.31 22.15 -6.37
C SER A 39 -26.20 22.51 -7.86
N LYS A 40 -25.36 23.49 -8.21
CA LYS A 40 -25.14 23.96 -9.60
C LYS A 40 -23.94 23.29 -10.28
N MET A 41 -23.27 22.35 -9.63
CA MET A 41 -22.11 21.65 -10.18
C MET A 41 -22.54 20.38 -10.94
N PRO A 42 -21.72 19.90 -11.90
CA PRO A 42 -21.93 18.59 -12.51
C PRO A 42 -22.01 17.48 -11.45
N LEU A 43 -22.77 16.42 -11.74
CA LEU A 43 -22.85 15.24 -10.86
C LEU A 43 -21.45 14.64 -10.63
N ARG A 44 -21.11 14.36 -9.37
CA ARG A 44 -19.83 13.78 -8.95
C ARG A 44 -20.09 12.57 -8.04
N CYS A 45 -19.27 11.53 -8.16
CA CYS A 45 -19.28 10.37 -7.27
C CYS A 45 -17.88 10.16 -6.66
N THR A 46 -17.83 9.86 -5.36
CA THR A 46 -16.58 9.55 -4.65
C THR A 46 -16.69 8.12 -4.15
N ILE A 47 -15.64 7.34 -4.40
CA ILE A 47 -15.56 5.94 -3.97
C ILE A 47 -14.46 5.87 -2.91
N LYS A 48 -14.82 5.35 -1.74
CA LYS A 48 -13.89 4.98 -0.69
C LYS A 48 -13.79 3.46 -0.65
N VAL A 49 -12.61 2.93 -0.94
CA VAL A 49 -12.31 1.50 -0.84
C VAL A 49 -11.41 1.30 0.38
N ASP A 50 -11.78 0.35 1.24
CA ASP A 50 -10.99 -0.06 2.41
C ASP A 50 -10.76 -1.56 2.33
N ILE A 51 -9.53 -2.01 2.61
CA ILE A 51 -9.15 -3.43 2.52
C ILE A 51 -9.19 -4.00 3.93
N GLN A 52 -10.16 -4.90 4.17
CA GLN A 52 -10.27 -5.60 5.44
C GLN A 52 -9.04 -6.49 5.66
N LYS A 53 -8.38 -6.32 6.81
CA LYS A 53 -7.19 -7.11 7.20
C LYS A 53 -6.15 -7.17 6.08
N ALA A 54 -5.68 -6.01 5.65
CA ALA A 54 -4.83 -5.86 4.47
C ALA A 54 -3.59 -6.76 4.46
N TYR A 55 -3.02 -7.11 5.61
CA TYR A 55 -1.86 -8.02 5.69
C TYR A 55 -2.25 -9.51 5.75
N ASP A 56 -3.44 -9.84 6.26
CA ASP A 56 -3.91 -11.23 6.35
C ASP A 56 -4.51 -11.73 5.02
N SER A 57 -4.93 -10.80 4.16
CA SER A 57 -5.61 -11.08 2.90
C SER A 57 -4.72 -10.96 1.66
N VAL A 58 -3.41 -10.69 1.83
CA VAL A 58 -2.47 -10.62 0.71
C VAL A 58 -2.33 -11.99 0.04
N CYS A 59 -2.52 -12.04 -1.27
CA CYS A 59 -2.13 -13.21 -2.05
C CYS A 59 -0.60 -13.21 -2.25
N TRP A 60 0.09 -14.16 -1.62
CA TRP A 60 1.55 -14.24 -1.66
C TRP A 60 2.09 -14.49 -3.08
N ASP A 61 1.39 -15.32 -3.87
CA ASP A 61 1.78 -15.56 -5.26
C ASP A 61 1.72 -14.27 -6.09
N PHE A 62 0.68 -13.45 -5.88
CA PHE A 62 0.57 -12.15 -6.53
C PHE A 62 1.71 -11.21 -6.14
N LEU A 63 2.10 -11.19 -4.85
CA LEU A 63 3.23 -10.39 -4.37
C LEU A 63 4.54 -10.83 -5.06
N LEU A 64 4.82 -12.13 -5.11
CA LEU A 64 6.04 -12.68 -5.70
C LEU A 64 6.09 -12.44 -7.22
N GLU A 65 4.98 -12.63 -7.93
CA GLU A 65 4.87 -12.31 -9.36
C GLU A 65 5.07 -10.81 -9.62
N GLY A 66 4.50 -9.94 -8.78
CA GLY A 66 4.72 -8.50 -8.86
C GLY A 66 6.21 -8.14 -8.77
N LEU A 67 6.93 -8.73 -7.81
CA LEU A 67 8.38 -8.51 -7.68
C LEU A 67 9.17 -9.00 -8.92
N ARG A 68 8.75 -10.11 -9.54
CA ARG A 68 9.34 -10.60 -10.80
C ARG A 68 9.08 -9.63 -11.96
N ILE A 69 7.85 -9.14 -12.11
CA ILE A 69 7.47 -8.16 -13.15
C ILE A 69 8.27 -6.87 -13.01
N PHE A 70 8.47 -6.40 -11.77
CA PHE A 70 9.31 -5.23 -11.49
C PHE A 70 10.82 -5.50 -11.60
N ASN A 71 11.22 -6.70 -12.05
CA ASN A 71 12.61 -7.12 -12.24
C ASN A 71 13.47 -7.01 -10.97
N PHE A 72 12.91 -7.31 -9.79
CA PHE A 72 13.72 -7.44 -8.59
C PHE A 72 14.68 -8.62 -8.70
N PRO A 73 15.90 -8.54 -8.14
CA PRO A 73 16.85 -9.65 -8.18
C PRO A 73 16.28 -10.92 -7.56
N GLN A 74 16.49 -12.07 -8.21
CA GLN A 74 15.95 -13.35 -7.75
C GLN A 74 16.34 -13.69 -6.30
N GLN A 75 17.54 -13.31 -5.88
CA GLN A 75 18.00 -13.47 -4.49
C GLN A 75 17.12 -12.70 -3.50
N PHE A 76 16.74 -11.47 -3.84
CA PHE A 76 15.87 -10.64 -3.01
C PHE A 76 14.45 -11.21 -2.94
N ILE A 77 13.91 -11.68 -4.07
CA ILE A 77 12.61 -12.36 -4.12
C ILE A 77 12.63 -13.60 -3.23
N GLY A 78 13.70 -14.40 -3.28
CA GLY A 78 13.88 -15.56 -2.42
C GLY A 78 13.88 -15.21 -0.93
N TRP A 79 14.51 -14.10 -0.53
CA TRP A 79 14.44 -13.64 0.87
C TRP A 79 13.02 -13.29 1.30
N ILE A 80 12.27 -12.55 0.46
CA ILE A 80 10.87 -12.20 0.75
C ILE A 80 10.01 -13.46 0.83
N GLU A 81 10.18 -14.41 -0.09
CA GLU A 81 9.46 -15.69 -0.10
C GLU A 81 9.70 -16.50 1.18
N GLN A 82 10.94 -16.55 1.68
CA GLN A 82 11.22 -17.18 2.98
C GLN A 82 10.51 -16.44 4.11
N CYS A 83 10.62 -15.10 4.18
CA CYS A 83 9.99 -14.32 5.24
C CYS A 83 8.46 -14.52 5.34
N ILE A 84 7.77 -14.65 4.21
CA ILE A 84 6.30 -14.82 4.20
C ILE A 84 5.85 -16.27 4.37
N SER A 85 6.70 -17.26 4.06
CA SER A 85 6.37 -18.69 4.17
C SER A 85 6.79 -19.33 5.51
N THR A 86 7.80 -18.78 6.20
CA THR A 86 8.35 -19.36 7.43
C THR A 86 7.82 -18.70 8.71
N VAL A 87 6.62 -18.10 8.69
CA VAL A 87 6.09 -17.42 9.88
C VAL A 87 5.83 -18.45 10.99
N ALA A 88 6.74 -18.54 11.95
CA ALA A 88 6.64 -19.41 13.11
C ALA A 88 6.13 -18.62 14.30
N TYR A 89 4.98 -19.00 14.83
CA TYR A 89 4.43 -18.43 16.06
C TYR A 89 4.78 -19.34 17.23
N SER A 90 5.60 -18.85 18.16
CA SER A 90 5.79 -19.50 19.45
C SER A 90 5.07 -18.71 20.52
N VAL A 91 4.06 -19.31 21.15
CA VAL A 91 3.42 -18.74 22.34
C VAL A 91 4.06 -19.37 23.56
N ASN A 92 4.79 -18.55 24.31
CA ASN A 92 5.37 -18.98 25.56
C ASN A 92 4.36 -18.72 26.68
N PHE A 93 3.78 -19.80 27.22
CA PHE A 93 2.80 -19.69 28.29
C PHE A 93 3.45 -19.55 29.68
N ASN A 94 4.76 -19.79 29.84
CA ASN A 94 5.39 -19.92 31.16
C ASN A 94 6.77 -19.27 31.33
N GLY A 95 7.38 -18.73 30.28
CA GLY A 95 8.84 -18.54 30.24
C GLY A 95 9.53 -19.77 29.66
#